data_AF-A0A2U1V6E8-F1
#
_entry.id   AF-A0A2U1V6E8-F1
#
_cell.length_a   1.000
_cell.length_b   1.000
_cell.length_c   1.000
_cell.angle_alpha   90.00
_cell.angle_beta   90.00
_cell.angle_gamma   90.00
#
_symmetry.space_group_name_H-M   'P 1'
#
loop_
_entity.id
_entity.type
_entity.pdbx_description
1 polymer ?
#
loop_
_entity_poly.entity_id
_entity_poly.type
_entity_poly.pdbx_seq_one_letter_code
_entity_poly.pdbx_strand_id
1 'polypeptide(L)'
;MLLALSLAGCVGSPTEGPREFWKNAFGPPLEGRPLPPGTEGAYPNLASVPPAPPRGAASEREALRDALADARSQSRQPVVPGQPVPPPPAGAESAGQVPLAPPGPPRLAAAPPLRREAPAAAPGLPDSAPALPADPGAPPAPPPAEFLAPAPPAGDMAAPPPPRL
;
A
#
# COMPACT_ATOMS: atom_id res chain seq x y z
N MET A 1 35.34 8.09 20.53
CA MET A 1 34.06 8.65 21.01
C MET A 1 32.95 8.67 19.94
N LEU A 2 33.24 8.86 18.65
CA LEU A 2 32.18 8.83 17.62
C LEU A 2 31.44 7.47 17.50
N LEU A 3 32.12 6.34 17.75
CA LEU A 3 31.50 5.02 17.67
C LEU A 3 30.40 4.78 18.74
N ALA A 4 30.46 5.51 19.86
CA ALA A 4 29.46 5.39 20.94
C ALA A 4 28.15 6.12 20.61
N LEU A 5 28.20 7.15 19.76
CA LEU A 5 27.03 7.92 19.34
C LEU A 5 26.16 7.17 18.32
N SER A 6 26.76 6.33 17.48
CA SER A 6 26.02 5.52 16.51
C SER A 6 25.25 4.35 17.11
N LEU A 7 25.58 3.89 18.33
CA LEU A 7 24.80 2.87 19.03
C LEU A 7 23.63 3.45 19.84
N ALA A 8 23.63 4.75 20.15
CA ALA A 8 22.57 5.38 20.92
C ALA A 8 21.24 5.49 20.16
N GLY A 9 21.26 5.41 18.83
CA GLY A 9 20.05 5.46 17.99
C GLY A 9 19.28 4.14 17.88
N CYS A 10 19.84 3.02 18.37
CA CYS A 10 19.18 1.70 18.36
C CYS A 10 18.60 1.31 19.73
N VAL A 11 18.70 2.16 20.75
CA VAL A 11 18.18 1.88 22.08
C VAL A 11 16.72 2.32 22.13
N GLY A 12 15.80 1.35 22.20
CA GLY A 12 14.35 1.53 21.98
C GLY A 12 13.58 2.32 23.04
N SER A 13 14.24 2.94 24.02
CA SER A 13 13.57 3.80 25.00
C SER A 13 14.48 4.96 25.46
N PRO A 14 13.99 6.21 25.51
CA PRO A 14 14.79 7.38 25.86
C PRO A 14 15.30 7.40 27.31
N THR A 15 14.78 6.50 28.15
CA THR A 15 15.16 6.37 29.57
C THR A 15 16.07 5.18 29.86
N GLU A 16 16.31 4.31 28.88
CA GLU A 16 17.10 3.10 29.06
C GLU A 16 18.51 3.28 28.49
N GLY A 17 19.53 3.05 29.32
CA GLY A 17 20.91 3.08 28.87
C GLY A 17 21.26 1.84 28.03
N PRO A 18 22.30 1.88 27.18
CA PRO A 18 22.73 0.73 26.39
C PRO A 18 23.04 -0.54 27.21
N ARG A 19 23.54 -0.36 28.44
CA ARG A 19 23.86 -1.45 29.37
C ARG A 19 22.61 -2.13 29.90
N GLU A 20 21.63 -1.35 30.35
CA GLU A 20 20.33 -1.83 30.84
C GLU A 20 19.56 -2.53 29.72
N PHE A 21 19.57 -1.97 28.50
CA PHE A 21 19.02 -2.62 27.33
C PHE A 21 19.66 -3.98 27.07
N TRP A 22 20.99 -4.07 27.09
CA TRP A 22 21.70 -5.34 26.88
C TRP A 22 21.39 -6.37 27.98
N LYS A 23 21.30 -5.92 29.23
CA LYS A 23 20.91 -6.75 30.38
C LYS A 23 19.46 -7.25 30.26
N ASN A 24 18.56 -6.45 29.70
CA ASN A 24 17.16 -6.85 29.52
C ASN A 24 16.95 -7.71 28.27
N ALA A 25 17.74 -7.47 27.21
CA ALA A 25 17.67 -8.20 25.94
C ALA A 25 18.39 -9.55 25.93
N PHE A 26 19.40 -9.75 26.79
CA PHE A 26 20.21 -10.97 26.82
C PHE A 26 20.50 -11.50 28.24
N GLY A 27 20.02 -10.82 29.27
CA GLY A 27 20.36 -11.15 30.66
C GLY A 27 19.30 -11.96 31.40
N PRO A 28 19.38 -11.95 32.76
CA PRO A 28 18.62 -12.83 33.64
C PRO A 28 17.09 -12.88 33.42
N PRO A 29 16.39 -11.80 33.00
CA PRO A 29 14.95 -11.85 32.77
C PRO A 29 14.50 -12.82 31.66
N LEU A 30 15.42 -13.25 30.79
CA LEU A 30 15.15 -14.19 29.71
C LEU A 30 15.67 -15.61 30.02
N GLU A 31 16.42 -15.79 31.11
CA GLU A 31 16.89 -17.11 31.53
C GLU A 31 15.71 -18.00 31.91
N GLY A 32 15.65 -19.20 31.33
CA GLY A 32 14.60 -20.18 31.60
C GLY A 32 13.29 -19.95 30.85
N ARG A 33 13.20 -18.94 29.97
CA ARG A 33 12.07 -18.83 29.04
C ARG A 33 12.19 -19.89 27.95
N PRO A 34 11.10 -20.60 27.61
CA PRO A 34 11.13 -21.49 26.45
C PRO A 34 11.40 -20.67 25.19
N LEU A 35 12.12 -21.27 24.25
CA LEU A 35 12.34 -20.67 22.94
C LEU A 35 10.98 -20.37 22.28
N PRO A 36 10.84 -19.22 21.60
CA PRO A 36 9.59 -18.90 20.93
C PRO A 36 9.33 -19.95 19.82
N PRO A 37 8.07 -20.32 19.59
CA PRO A 37 7.75 -21.33 18.60
C PRO A 37 8.34 -20.95 17.22
N GLY A 38 9.01 -21.90 16.57
CA GLY A 38 9.65 -21.70 15.26
C GLY A 38 11.13 -21.37 15.29
N THR A 39 11.78 -21.29 16.46
CA THR A 39 13.24 -21.12 16.56
C THR A 39 14.03 -22.44 16.57
N GLU A 40 13.34 -23.59 16.56
CA GLU A 40 13.99 -24.90 16.69
C GLU A 40 14.59 -25.44 15.39
N GLY A 41 14.53 -24.63 14.34
CA GLY A 41 15.07 -24.95 13.03
C GLY A 41 16.18 -23.99 12.63
N ALA A 42 17.05 -24.45 11.72
CA ALA A 42 17.89 -23.53 10.97
C ALA A 42 16.97 -22.53 10.24
N TYR A 43 17.15 -21.23 10.49
CA TYR A 43 16.51 -20.21 9.68
C TYR A 43 16.85 -20.48 8.21
N PRO A 44 15.88 -20.42 7.28
CA PRO A 44 16.19 -20.46 5.87
C PRO A 44 17.21 -19.36 5.59
N ASN A 45 18.43 -19.76 5.26
CA ASN A 45 19.49 -18.81 4.95
C ASN A 45 19.09 -18.02 3.69
N LEU A 46 19.70 -16.85 3.46
CA LEU A 46 19.42 -16.05 2.26
C LEU A 46 19.77 -16.81 0.95
N ALA A 47 20.52 -17.91 1.04
CA ALA A 47 20.82 -18.80 -0.09
C ALA A 47 19.74 -19.90 -0.31
N SER A 48 18.79 -20.05 0.60
CA SER A 48 17.71 -21.02 0.51
C SER A 48 16.55 -20.39 -0.24
N VAL A 49 16.67 -20.41 -1.57
CA VAL A 49 15.57 -20.04 -2.45
C VAL A 49 14.64 -21.26 -2.53
N PRO A 50 13.36 -21.14 -2.12
CA PRO A 50 12.41 -22.23 -2.31
C PRO A 50 12.29 -22.55 -3.80
N PRO A 51 12.00 -23.82 -4.16
CA PRO A 51 11.82 -24.18 -5.55
C PRO A 51 10.70 -23.32 -6.17
N ALA A 52 10.90 -22.93 -7.43
CA ALA A 52 9.89 -22.16 -8.15
C ALA A 52 8.57 -22.95 -8.21
N PRO A 53 7.42 -22.30 -7.99
CA PRO A 53 6.14 -22.96 -8.09
C PRO A 53 5.88 -23.43 -9.54
N PRO A 54 5.11 -24.52 -9.73
CA PRO A 54 4.74 -24.99 -11.06
C PRO A 54 3.93 -23.92 -11.79
N ARG A 55 4.31 -23.60 -13.03
CA ARG A 55 3.74 -22.49 -13.82
C ARG A 55 2.35 -22.76 -14.43
N GLY A 56 1.67 -23.86 -14.07
CA GLY A 56 0.42 -24.30 -14.70
C GLY A 56 0.60 -24.74 -16.16
N ALA A 57 -0.49 -25.16 -16.81
CA ALA A 57 -0.47 -25.54 -18.23
C ALA A 57 -0.34 -24.29 -19.14
N ALA A 58 0.19 -24.46 -20.36
CA ALA A 58 0.32 -23.35 -21.31
C ALA A 58 -1.05 -22.77 -21.71
N SER A 59 -2.05 -23.63 -21.91
CA SER A 59 -3.43 -23.27 -22.22
C SER A 59 -4.10 -22.45 -21.11
N GLU A 60 -3.85 -22.79 -19.85
CA GLU A 60 -4.38 -22.03 -18.70
C GLU A 60 -3.79 -20.63 -18.64
N ARG A 61 -2.48 -20.48 -18.90
CA ARG A 61 -1.84 -19.18 -18.96
C ARG A 61 -2.35 -18.32 -20.11
N GLU A 62 -2.63 -18.93 -21.25
CA GLU A 62 -3.25 -18.26 -22.40
C GLU A 62 -4.67 -17.79 -22.07
N ALA A 63 -5.50 -18.66 -21.49
CA ALA A 63 -6.84 -18.29 -21.04
C ALA A 63 -6.82 -17.14 -20.01
N LEU A 64 -5.88 -17.15 -19.05
CA LEU A 64 -5.71 -16.07 -18.08
C LEU A 64 -5.26 -14.75 -18.73
N ARG A 65 -4.35 -14.83 -19.71
CA ARG A 65 -3.88 -13.66 -20.46
C ARG A 65 -5.05 -13.01 -21.19
N ASP A 66 -5.87 -13.81 -21.85
CA ASP A 66 -6.98 -13.33 -22.66
C ASP A 66 -8.08 -12.74 -21.76
N ALA A 67 -8.42 -13.41 -20.66
CA ALA A 67 -9.34 -12.88 -19.65
C ALA A 67 -8.86 -11.55 -19.04
N LEU A 68 -7.56 -11.38 -18.81
CA LEU A 68 -6.97 -10.12 -18.34
C LEU A 68 -7.00 -9.03 -19.40
N ALA A 69 -6.84 -9.37 -20.68
CA ALA A 69 -6.96 -8.41 -21.78
C ALA A 69 -8.41 -7.88 -21.87
N ASP A 70 -9.39 -8.78 -21.76
CA ASP A 70 -10.80 -8.42 -21.75
C ASP A 70 -11.16 -7.54 -20.57
N ALA A 71 -10.72 -7.89 -19.35
CA ALA A 71 -10.97 -7.08 -18.16
C ALA A 71 -10.36 -5.66 -18.27
N ARG A 72 -9.15 -5.53 -18.84
CA ARG A 72 -8.54 -4.21 -19.12
C ARG A 72 -9.28 -3.42 -20.18
N SER A 73 -9.95 -4.08 -21.13
CA SER A 73 -10.78 -3.39 -22.12
C SER A 73 -12.06 -2.84 -21.47
N GLN A 74 -12.68 -3.63 -20.58
CA GLN A 74 -13.90 -3.27 -19.86
C GLN A 74 -13.64 -2.13 -18.85
N SER A 75 -12.50 -2.12 -18.18
CA SER A 75 -12.16 -1.07 -17.19
C SER A 75 -11.94 0.32 -17.79
N ARG A 76 -11.77 0.41 -19.12
CA ARG A 76 -11.70 1.70 -19.83
C ARG A 76 -13.07 2.37 -19.97
N GLN A 77 -14.16 1.64 -19.72
CA GLN A 77 -15.50 2.21 -19.73
C GLN A 77 -15.80 2.86 -18.37
N PRO A 78 -16.25 4.12 -18.34
CA PRO A 78 -16.62 4.78 -17.09
C PRO A 78 -17.74 4.01 -16.38
N VAL A 79 -17.57 3.74 -15.08
CA VAL A 79 -18.62 3.13 -14.26
C VAL A 79 -19.72 4.16 -14.04
N VAL A 80 -20.92 3.88 -14.55
CA VAL A 80 -22.11 4.71 -14.33
C VAL A 80 -22.67 4.40 -12.93
N PRO A 81 -22.81 5.40 -12.04
CA PRO A 81 -23.42 5.18 -10.72
C PRO A 81 -24.81 4.55 -10.83
N GLY A 82 -25.06 3.52 -10.03
CA GLY A 82 -26.34 2.80 -10.00
C GLY A 82 -26.44 1.59 -10.93
N GLN A 83 -25.42 1.32 -11.75
CA GLN A 83 -25.34 0.06 -12.50
C GLN A 83 -24.82 -1.08 -11.61
N PRO A 84 -25.34 -2.30 -11.76
CA PRO A 84 -24.84 -3.47 -11.05
C PRO A 84 -23.39 -3.76 -11.44
N VAL A 85 -22.54 -3.99 -10.43
CA VAL A 85 -21.13 -4.34 -10.62
C VAL A 85 -21.05 -5.80 -11.13
N PRO A 86 -20.25 -6.09 -12.17
CA PRO A 86 -20.10 -7.46 -12.65
C PRO A 86 -19.50 -8.36 -11.55
N PRO A 87 -19.88 -9.65 -11.50
CA PRO A 87 -19.36 -10.57 -10.50
C PRO A 87 -17.85 -10.76 -10.67
N PRO A 88 -17.11 -10.97 -9.56
CA PRO A 88 -15.67 -11.22 -9.62
C PRO A 88 -15.36 -12.51 -10.41
N PRO A 89 -14.16 -12.61 -11.02
CA PRO A 89 -13.76 -13.80 -11.77
C PRO A 89 -13.75 -15.05 -10.86
N ALA A 90 -14.14 -16.18 -11.43
CA ALA A 90 -14.13 -17.47 -10.74
C ALA A 90 -12.70 -17.83 -10.28
N GLY A 91 -12.56 -18.29 -9.04
CA GLY A 91 -11.26 -18.66 -8.46
C GLY A 91 -10.53 -17.54 -7.72
N ALA A 92 -11.08 -16.32 -7.65
CA ALA A 92 -10.60 -15.33 -6.69
C ALA A 92 -10.85 -15.86 -5.27
N GLU A 93 -9.79 -15.99 -4.47
CA GLU A 93 -9.80 -16.55 -3.11
C GLU A 93 -10.78 -15.84 -2.16
N SER A 94 -11.20 -14.63 -2.53
CA SER A 94 -12.17 -13.78 -1.84
C SER A 94 -13.63 -13.96 -2.29
N ALA A 95 -13.92 -14.85 -3.26
CA ALA A 95 -15.27 -15.13 -3.74
C ALA A 95 -16.12 -15.78 -2.63
N GLY A 96 -16.82 -14.93 -1.86
CA GLY A 96 -17.67 -15.33 -0.73
C GLY A 96 -17.16 -14.92 0.65
N GLN A 97 -15.94 -14.38 0.78
CA GLN A 97 -15.39 -13.97 2.08
C GLN A 97 -15.68 -12.50 2.42
N VAL A 98 -15.94 -11.65 1.42
CA VAL A 98 -16.22 -10.22 1.64
C VAL A 98 -17.67 -9.94 1.26
N PRO A 99 -18.49 -9.39 2.17
CA PRO A 99 -19.85 -8.94 1.83
C PRO A 99 -19.78 -7.95 0.67
N LEU A 100 -20.53 -8.23 -0.41
CA LEU A 100 -20.55 -7.38 -1.61
C LEU A 100 -21.15 -5.98 -1.34
N ALA A 101 -21.79 -5.78 -0.19
CA ALA A 101 -22.31 -4.49 0.25
C ALA A 101 -21.61 -4.08 1.56
N PRO A 102 -21.17 -2.81 1.69
CA PRO A 102 -20.68 -2.31 2.95
C PRO A 102 -21.77 -2.40 4.03
N PRO A 103 -21.40 -2.61 5.31
CA PRO A 103 -22.36 -2.55 6.40
C PRO A 103 -23.07 -1.19 6.37
N GLY A 104 -24.37 -1.20 6.63
CA GLY A 104 -25.16 0.04 6.70
C GLY A 104 -24.59 0.99 7.76
N PRO A 105 -24.70 2.31 7.56
CA PRO A 105 -24.20 3.28 8.53
C PRO A 105 -24.87 3.06 9.89
N PRO A 106 -24.13 3.19 11.01
CA PRO A 106 -24.72 3.09 12.34
C PRO A 106 -25.78 4.18 12.49
N ARG A 107 -26.99 3.79 12.91
CA ARG A 107 -28.04 4.76 13.22
C ARG A 107 -27.77 5.36 14.59
N LEU A 108 -27.25 6.58 14.59
CA LEU A 108 -27.16 7.38 15.81
C LEU A 108 -28.57 7.83 16.20
N ALA A 109 -28.87 7.81 17.51
CA ALA A 109 -30.05 8.46 18.03
C ALA A 109 -30.00 9.96 17.70
N ALA A 110 -31.17 10.57 17.45
CA ALA A 110 -31.25 12.00 17.22
C ALA A 110 -30.67 12.75 18.42
N ALA A 111 -29.70 13.64 18.18
CA ALA A 111 -29.14 14.47 19.22
C ALA A 111 -30.23 15.43 19.75
N PRO A 112 -30.33 15.63 21.07
CA PRO A 112 -31.24 16.63 21.62
C PRO A 112 -30.88 18.03 21.09
N PRO A 113 -31.88 18.90 20.86
CA PRO A 113 -31.64 20.22 20.31
C PRO A 113 -30.83 21.08 21.31
N LEU A 114 -29.63 21.50 20.90
CA LEU A 114 -28.86 22.50 21.62
C LEU A 114 -29.47 23.88 21.34
N ARG A 115 -29.82 24.61 22.40
CA ARG A 115 -30.13 26.04 22.28
C ARG A 115 -28.83 26.76 21.95
N ARG A 116 -28.73 27.36 20.76
CA ARG A 116 -27.69 28.35 20.47
C ARG A 116 -28.00 29.60 21.28
N GLU A 117 -27.24 29.83 22.36
CA GLU A 117 -27.12 31.19 22.87
C GLU A 117 -26.43 32.03 21.80
N ALA A 118 -27.09 33.13 21.43
CA ALA A 118 -26.51 34.09 20.50
C ALA A 118 -25.19 34.60 21.09
N PRO A 119 -24.10 34.64 20.31
CA PRO A 119 -22.89 35.28 20.79
C PRO A 119 -23.24 36.74 21.09
N ALA A 120 -23.04 37.16 22.34
CA ALA A 120 -23.03 38.57 22.67
C ALA A 120 -22.01 39.22 21.72
N ALA A 121 -22.47 40.14 20.88
CA ALA A 121 -21.62 40.86 19.94
C ALA A 121 -20.47 41.49 20.73
N ALA A 122 -19.26 40.93 20.58
CA ALA A 122 -18.06 41.55 21.09
C ALA A 122 -17.89 42.88 20.35
N PRO A 123 -17.82 44.03 21.05
CA PRO A 123 -17.62 45.30 20.36
C PRO A 123 -16.20 45.31 19.77
N GLY A 124 -16.09 45.39 18.44
CA GLY A 124 -14.85 45.81 17.77
C GLY A 124 -14.17 44.85 16.79
N LEU A 125 -14.80 43.76 16.34
CA LEU A 125 -14.23 42.99 15.23
C LEU A 125 -14.64 43.60 13.87
N PRO A 126 -13.70 43.95 12.99
CA PRO A 126 -14.02 44.44 11.65
C PRO A 126 -14.68 43.35 10.81
N ASP A 127 -15.76 43.75 10.11
CA ASP A 127 -16.71 42.90 9.37
C ASP A 127 -16.18 42.38 8.02
N SER A 128 -14.87 42.15 7.92
CA SER A 128 -14.23 41.78 6.65
C SER A 128 -13.13 40.76 6.91
N ALA A 129 -13.49 39.49 6.76
CA ALA A 129 -12.49 38.44 6.69
C ALA A 129 -11.58 38.70 5.47
N PRO A 130 -10.24 38.67 5.62
CA PRO A 130 -9.34 38.81 4.48
C PRO A 130 -9.56 37.65 3.49
N ALA A 131 -9.52 37.97 2.20
CA ALA A 131 -9.66 36.97 1.14
C ALA A 131 -8.58 35.88 1.29
N LEU A 132 -9.02 34.62 1.21
CA LEU A 132 -8.11 33.48 1.22
C LEU A 132 -7.22 33.50 -0.04
N PRO A 133 -5.94 33.12 0.07
CA PRO A 133 -5.06 32.99 -1.08
C PRO A 133 -5.58 31.91 -2.06
N ALA A 134 -5.28 32.10 -3.35
CA ALA A 134 -5.72 31.21 -4.42
C ALA A 134 -5.25 29.76 -4.21
N ASP A 135 -6.13 28.80 -4.55
CA ASP A 135 -5.90 27.37 -4.45
C ASP A 135 -4.71 26.93 -5.34
N PRO A 136 -3.64 26.34 -4.78
CA PRO A 136 -2.50 25.83 -5.55
C PRO A 136 -2.84 24.54 -6.34
N GLY A 137 -4.06 24.01 -6.24
CA GLY A 137 -4.51 22.77 -6.87
C GLY A 137 -4.83 22.83 -8.37
N ALA A 138 -4.50 23.92 -9.07
CA ALA A 138 -4.68 23.97 -10.52
C ALA A 138 -3.82 22.88 -11.20
N PRO A 139 -4.41 21.99 -12.01
CA PRO A 139 -3.64 20.95 -12.67
C PRO A 139 -2.57 21.58 -13.57
N PRO A 140 -1.34 21.03 -13.58
CA PRO A 140 -0.29 21.55 -14.44
C PRO A 140 -0.71 21.44 -15.91
N ALA A 141 -0.27 22.40 -16.72
CA ALA A 141 -0.51 22.38 -18.15
C ALA A 141 0.03 21.07 -18.78
N PRO A 142 -0.66 20.51 -19.79
CA PRO A 142 -0.18 19.32 -20.47
C PRO A 142 1.19 19.58 -21.11
N PRO A 143 2.09 18.58 -21.15
CA PRO A 143 3.40 18.73 -21.77
C PRO A 143 3.27 19.03 -23.28
N PRO A 144 4.24 19.76 -23.87
CA PRO A 144 4.22 20.08 -25.29
C PRO A 144 4.28 18.81 -26.16
N ALA A 145 3.56 18.83 -27.28
CA ALA A 145 3.30 17.67 -28.14
C ALA A 145 4.57 16.97 -28.68
N GLU A 146 5.69 17.68 -28.72
CA GLU A 146 7.00 17.16 -29.11
C GLU A 146 7.60 16.12 -28.15
N PHE A 147 7.08 15.99 -26.92
CA PHE A 147 7.44 14.90 -26.01
C PHE A 147 6.69 13.58 -26.28
N LEU A 148 5.70 13.57 -27.18
CA LEU A 148 4.92 12.38 -27.55
C LEU A 148 5.40 11.74 -28.86
N ALA A 149 6.64 12.03 -29.28
CA ALA A 149 7.19 11.42 -30.49
C ALA A 149 7.19 9.88 -30.37
N PRO A 150 6.71 9.16 -31.40
CA PRO A 150 6.71 7.70 -31.40
C PRO A 150 8.13 7.15 -31.32
N ALA A 151 8.31 6.07 -30.56
CA ALA A 151 9.59 5.39 -30.44
C ALA A 151 10.11 4.95 -31.83
N PRO A 152 11.42 5.07 -32.11
CA PRO A 152 11.99 4.56 -33.34
C PRO A 152 11.79 3.04 -33.43
N PRO A 153 11.63 2.48 -34.64
CA PRO A 153 11.46 1.04 -34.82
C PRO A 153 12.67 0.30 -34.24
N ALA A 154 12.40 -0.75 -33.46
CA ALA A 154 13.43 -1.65 -32.94
C ALA A 154 14.17 -2.28 -34.13
N GLY A 155 15.44 -1.92 -34.31
CA GLY A 155 16.30 -2.54 -35.30
C GLY A 155 16.46 -4.04 -35.01
N ASP A 156 16.43 -4.84 -36.07
CA ASP A 156 16.69 -6.28 -36.08
C ASP A 156 18.03 -6.59 -35.39
N MET A 157 17.98 -6.92 -34.11
CA MET A 157 19.07 -7.58 -33.41
C MET A 157 19.02 -9.05 -33.81
N ALA A 158 19.80 -9.39 -34.83
CA ALA A 158 20.04 -10.76 -35.27
C ALA A 158 20.38 -11.66 -34.06
N ALA A 159 19.66 -12.77 -33.95
CA ALA A 159 19.90 -13.79 -32.92
C ALA A 159 21.35 -14.33 -33.02
N PRO A 160 22.03 -14.59 -31.89
CA PRO A 160 23.36 -15.18 -31.92
C PRO A 160 23.32 -16.59 -32.53
N PRO A 161 24.36 -17.00 -33.29
CA PRO A 161 24.40 -18.33 -33.90
C PRO A 161 24.50 -19.42 -32.83
N PRO A 162 23.93 -20.61 -33.09
CA PRO A 162 23.95 -21.70 -32.12
C PRO A 162 25.39 -22.21 -31.86
N PRO A 163 25.67 -22.73 -30.65
CA PRO A 163 26.97 -23.28 -30.32
C PRO A 163 27.28 -24.51 -31.19
N ARG A 164 28.51 -24.57 -31.72
CA ARG A 164 29.03 -25.78 -32.35
C ARG A 164 29.50 -26.73 -31.25
N LEU A 165 29.09 -27.99 -31.35
CA LEU A 165 29.42 -29.12 -30.47
C LEU A 165 30.93 -29.29 -30.30
#